data_AF-A0A2G4YRE4-F1
#
_entry.id   AF-A0A2G4YRE4-F1
#
_cell.length_a   1.000
_cell.length_b   1.000
_cell.length_c   1.000
_cell.angle_alpha   90.00
_cell.angle_beta   90.00
_cell.angle_gamma   90.00
#
_symmetry.space_group_name_H-M   'P 1'
#
loop_
_entity.id
_entity.type
_entity.pdbx_description
1 polymer ?
#
loop_
_entity_poly.entity_id
_entity_poly.type
_entity_poly.pdbx_seq_one_letter_code
_entity_poly.pdbx_strand_id
1 'polypeptide(L)' 'MTEINWRRYAEVAYVSFGWSPETFWRATPMDFWCAYHGFRKLRGDGHGDPLSRAELNDLLKSTLRRDKESLD' A
#
# COMPACT_ATOMS: atom_id res chain seq x y z
N MET A 1 2.78 -8.57 30.82
CA MET A 1 3.07 -8.97 29.42
C MET A 1 2.03 -8.30 28.55
N THR A 2 2.43 -7.52 27.55
CA THR A 2 1.50 -6.97 26.56
C THR A 2 0.99 -8.10 25.67
N GLU A 3 -0.33 -8.27 25.62
CA GLU A 3 -0.96 -9.30 24.81
C GLU A 3 -0.78 -8.99 23.32
N ILE A 4 -0.39 -9.99 22.52
CA ILE A 4 -0.21 -9.82 21.08
C ILE A 4 -1.59 -9.77 20.43
N ASN A 5 -1.95 -8.63 19.84
CA ASN A 5 -3.21 -8.47 19.13
C ASN A 5 -3.13 -9.09 17.72
N TRP A 6 -3.28 -10.42 17.66
CA TRP A 6 -3.24 -11.19 16.41
C TRP A 6 -4.26 -10.75 15.38
N ARG A 7 -5.42 -10.24 15.81
CA ARG A 7 -6.45 -9.70 14.91
C ARG A 7 -5.91 -8.55 14.06
N ARG A 8 -5.15 -7.63 14.66
CA ARG A 8 -4.58 -6.48 13.94
C ARG A 8 -3.52 -6.91 12.92
N TYR A 9 -2.68 -7.89 13.26
CA TYR A 9 -1.69 -8.43 12.34
C TYR A 9 -2.35 -9.15 11.16
N ALA A 10 -3.36 -9.97 11.42
CA ALA A 10 -4.12 -10.66 10.38
C ALA A 10 -4.84 -9.69 9.44
N GLU A 11 -5.45 -8.63 9.98
CA GLU A 11 -6.11 -7.60 9.17
C GLU A 11 -5.14 -6.92 8.19
N VAL A 12 -3.96 -6.50 8.67
CA VAL A 12 -2.93 -5.94 7.80
C VAL A 12 -2.48 -6.95 6.76
N ALA A 13 -2.21 -8.21 7.15
CA ALA A 13 -1.75 -9.24 6.21
C ALA A 13 -2.76 -9.50 5.09
N TYR A 14 -4.03 -9.70 5.43
CA TYR A 14 -5.06 -10.07 4.45
C TYR A 14 -5.44 -8.90 3.56
N VAL A 15 -5.63 -7.72 4.14
CA VAL A 15 -6.15 -6.55 3.41
C VAL A 15 -5.04 -5.77 2.72
N SER A 16 -3.90 -5.60 3.38
CA SER A 16 -2.82 -4.73 2.88
C SER A 16 -1.79 -5.48 2.04
N PHE A 17 -1.49 -6.74 2.38
CA PHE A 17 -0.52 -7.56 1.65
C PHE A 17 -1.18 -8.55 0.70
N GLY A 18 -2.49 -8.79 0.83
CA GLY A 18 -3.21 -9.79 0.04
C GLY A 18 -2.86 -11.23 0.42
N TRP A 19 -2.35 -11.46 1.63
CA TRP A 19 -1.96 -12.79 2.07
C TRP A 19 -3.18 -13.68 2.29
N SER A 20 -3.03 -14.96 1.96
CA SER A 20 -3.99 -15.98 2.38
C SER A 20 -3.80 -16.30 3.87
N PRO A 21 -4.80 -16.89 4.54
CA PRO A 21 -4.63 -17.38 5.91
C PRO A 21 -3.45 -18.33 6.08
N GLU A 22 -3.20 -19.21 5.10
CA GLU A 22 -2.07 -20.14 5.14
C GLU A 22 -0.73 -19.40 5.11
N THR A 23 -0.57 -18.43 4.23
CA THR A 23 0.65 -17.61 4.14
C THR A 23 0.91 -16.87 5.46
N PHE A 24 -0.13 -16.30 6.08
CA PHE A 24 0.00 -15.58 7.35
C PHE A 24 0.48 -16.48 8.50
N TRP A 25 -0.11 -17.67 8.67
CA TRP A 25 0.26 -18.56 9.77
C TRP A 25 1.62 -19.25 9.58
N ARG A 26 2.11 -19.32 8.34
CA ARG A 26 3.44 -19.87 8.03
C ARG A 26 4.55 -18.81 8.02
N ALA A 27 4.19 -17.52 7.94
CA ALA A 27 5.14 -16.44 7.90
C ALA A 27 5.88 -16.27 9.25
N THR A 28 7.17 -16.00 9.17
CA THR A 28 7.95 -15.58 10.34
C THR A 28 7.65 -14.11 10.67
N PRO A 29 7.97 -13.64 11.89
CA PRO A 29 7.87 -12.22 12.20
C PRO A 29 8.67 -11.34 11.24
N MET A 30 9.81 -11.82 10.73
CA MET A 30 10.64 -11.08 9.78
C MET A 30 9.92 -10.90 8.43
N ASP A 31 9.25 -11.94 7.93
CA ASP A 31 8.48 -11.87 6.68
C ASP A 31 7.38 -10.82 6.76
N PHE A 32 6.68 -10.77 7.90
CA PHE A 32 5.64 -9.80 8.14
C PHE A 32 6.20 -8.36 8.10
N TRP A 33 7.30 -8.09 8.82
CA TRP A 33 7.89 -6.75 8.85
C TRP A 33 8.46 -6.32 7.50
N CYS A 34 9.09 -7.24 6.75
CA CYS A 34 9.51 -6.97 5.38
C CYS A 34 8.35 -6.54 4.48
N ALA A 35 7.24 -7.28 4.52
CA ALA A 35 6.03 -6.93 3.78
C ALA A 35 5.44 -5.58 4.22
N TYR A 36 5.43 -5.32 5.54
CA TYR A 36 4.95 -4.05 6.11
C TYR A 36 5.79 -2.86 5.65
N HIS A 37 7.12 -2.96 5.67
CA HIS A 37 8.01 -1.90 5.20
C HIS A 37 7.89 -1.68 3.69
N GLY A 38 7.76 -2.76 2.90
CA GLY A 38 7.49 -2.68 1.47
C GLY A 38 6.16 -1.98 1.18
N PHE A 39 5.10 -2.38 1.87
CA PHE A 39 3.77 -1.75 1.79
C PHE A 39 3.81 -0.26 2.15
N ARG A 40 4.47 0.10 3.24
CA ARG A 40 4.66 1.50 3.66
C ARG A 40 5.41 2.30 2.61
N LYS A 41 6.49 1.77 2.06
CA LYS A 41 7.26 2.42 0.99
C LYS A 41 6.42 2.64 -0.28
N LEU A 42 5.62 1.65 -0.67
CA LEU A 42 4.76 1.72 -1.86
C LEU A 42 3.58 2.69 -1.68
N ARG A 43 3.02 2.77 -0.47
CA ARG A 43 1.96 3.75 -0.17
C ARG A 43 2.49 5.15 0.13
N GLY A 44 3.82 5.31 0.14
CA GLY A 44 4.47 6.42 0.79
C GLY A 44 4.26 6.31 2.29
N ASP A 45 5.34 6.35 3.07
CA ASP A 45 5.18 6.75 4.46
C ASP A 45 4.37 8.06 4.45
N GLY A 46 3.25 8.12 5.19
CA GLY A 46 2.27 9.22 5.19
C GLY A 46 2.88 10.58 5.56
N HIS A 47 3.69 11.12 4.66
CA HIS A 47 4.41 12.39 4.68
C HIS A 47 4.29 13.10 3.32
N GLY A 48 3.54 12.54 2.37
CA GLY A 48 3.01 13.34 1.27
C GLY A 48 1.68 13.90 1.73
N ASP A 49 1.60 15.21 1.93
CA ASP A 49 0.31 15.89 2.03
C ASP A 49 -0.59 15.38 0.88
N PRO A 50 -1.89 15.18 1.12
CA PRO A 50 -2.80 14.87 0.02
C PRO A 50 -2.60 15.91 -1.09
N LEU A 51 -2.50 15.44 -2.34
CA LEU A 51 -2.31 16.32 -3.49
C LEU A 51 -3.29 17.49 -3.39
N SER A 52 -2.75 18.70 -3.45
CA SER A 52 -3.59 19.88 -3.61
C SER A 52 -4.46 19.70 -4.85
N ARG A 53 -5.59 20.38 -4.87
CA ARG A 53 -6.49 20.36 -6.02
C ARG A 53 -5.77 20.75 -7.33
N ALA A 54 -4.72 21.58 -7.24
CA ALA A 54 -3.89 21.94 -8.38
C ALA A 54 -3.05 20.74 -8.87
N GLU A 55 -2.34 20.05 -7.97
CA GLU A 55 -1.51 18.90 -8.34
C GLU A 55 -2.34 17.73 -8.86
N LEU A 56 -3.53 17.50 -8.29
CA LEU A 56 -4.48 16.51 -8.80
C LEU A 56 -4.94 16.86 -10.23
N ASN A 57 -5.26 18.14 -10.49
CA ASN A 57 -5.68 18.58 -11.82
C ASN A 57 -4.56 18.43 -12.85
N ASP A 58 -3.31 18.70 -12.47
CA ASP A 58 -2.17 18.56 -13.38
C ASP A 58 -1.82 17.10 -13.65
N LEU A 59 -1.95 16.23 -12.65
CA LEU A 59 -1.85 14.78 -12.83
C LEU A 59 -2.91 14.27 -13.82
N LEU A 60 -4.17 14.69 -13.66
CA LEU A 60 -5.26 14.31 -14.56
C LEU A 60 -5.00 14.78 -16.00
N LYS A 61 -4.54 16.02 -16.20
CA LYS A 61 -4.16 16.53 -17.52
C LYS A 61 -3.02 15.72 -18.14
N SER A 62 -2.01 15.34 -17.35
CA SER A 62 -0.87 14.55 -17.85
C SER A 62 -1.25 13.11 -18.23
N THR A 63 -2.28 12.57 -17.58
CA THR A 63 -2.78 11.21 -17.85
C THR A 63 -3.68 11.22 -19.08
N LEU A 64 -4.58 12.19 -19.19
CA LEU A 64 -5.42 12.40 -20.38
C LEU A 64 -4.60 12.71 -21.64
N ARG A 65 -3.44 13.37 -21.51
CA ARG A 65 -2.52 13.59 -22.63
C ARG A 65 -1.84 12.31 -23.11
N ARG A 66 -1.45 11.43 -22.19
CA ARG A 66 -0.85 10.12 -22.53
C ARG A 66 -1.84 9.21 -23.24
N ASP A 67 -3.11 9.21 -22.83
CA ASP A 67 -4.14 8.43 -23.50
C ASP A 67 -4.41 8.97 -24.92
N LYS A 68 -4.31 10.29 -25.14
CA LYS A 68 -4.47 10.90 -26.46
C LYS A 68 -3.30 10.61 -27.42
N GLU A 69 -2.07 10.54 -26.91
CA GLU A 69 -0.87 10.18 -27.70
C GLU A 69 -0.77 8.66 -27.97
N SER A 70 -1.56 7.82 -27.28
CA SER A 70 -1.65 6.37 -27.48
C SER A 70 -2.70 5.95 -28.53
N LEU A 71 -3.47 6.90 -29.06
CA LEU A 71 -4.60 6.68 -29.97
C LEU A 71 -4.35 7.21 -31.40
N ASP A 72 -3.15 7.75 -31.65
CA ASP A 72 -2.56 8.01 -32.98
C ASP A 72 -1.45 6.97 -33.28
#